data_AF-A0A381ZHI7-F1
#
_entry.id   AF-A0A381ZHI7-F1
#
_cell.length_a   1.000
_cell.length_b   1.000
_cell.length_c   1.000
_cell.angle_alpha   90.00
_cell.angle_beta   90.00
_cell.angle_gamma   90.00
#
_symmetry.space_group_name_H-M   'P 1'
#
loop_
_entity.id
_entity.type
_entity.pdbx_description
1 polymer ?
#
loop_
_entity_poly.entity_id
_entity_poly.type
_entity_poly.pdbx_seq_one_letter_code
_entity_poly.pdbx_strand_id
1 'polypeptide(L)'
;MVEIQCTQCKAFIARYKGSGELDLLLLDKVIKPIFLKELGSSAKPDLPLLICHECGNKLGKPTINGKGQFAYKMIKGSFRKKGIIKAMTPSPHTSWR
;
A
#
# COMPACT_ATOMS: atom_id res chain seq x y z
N MET A 1 -6.46 -5.51 6.87
CA MET A 1 -5.20 -4.82 6.53
C MET A 1 -4.61 -5.51 5.33
N VAL A 2 -4.22 -4.75 4.32
CA VAL A 2 -3.72 -5.29 3.05
C VAL A 2 -2.29 -4.85 2.87
N GLU A 3 -1.44 -5.79 2.52
CA GLU A 3 -0.08 -5.52 2.08
C GLU A 3 -0.07 -5.42 0.55
N ILE A 4 0.53 -4.36 0.04
CA ILE A 4 0.65 -4.08 -1.39
C ILE A 4 2.07 -4.44 -1.79
N GLN A 5 2.19 -5.34 -2.76
CA GLN A 5 3.45 -5.74 -3.34
C GLN A 5 3.50 -5.39 -4.82
N CYS A 6 4.69 -5.21 -5.39
CA CYS A 6 4.85 -5.09 -6.83
C CYS A 6 4.57 -6.45 -7.51
N THR A 7 3.80 -6.48 -8.60
CA THR A 7 3.57 -7.74 -9.35
C THR A 7 4.82 -8.22 -10.08
N GLN A 8 5.66 -7.31 -10.58
CA GLN A 8 6.89 -7.68 -11.29
C GLN A 8 7.96 -8.25 -10.35
N CYS A 9 8.14 -7.61 -9.19
CA CYS A 9 9.36 -7.75 -8.39
C CYS A 9 9.05 -8.44 -7.06
N LYS A 10 7.76 -8.56 -6.70
CA LYS A 10 7.25 -9.05 -5.41
C LYS A 10 7.74 -8.23 -4.20
N ALA A 11 8.45 -7.13 -4.45
CA ALA A 11 8.84 -6.12 -3.49
C ALA A 11 7.66 -5.61 -2.66
N PHE A 12 7.88 -5.45 -1.35
CA PHE A 12 6.93 -4.81 -0.45
C PHE A 12 6.89 -3.30 -0.73
N ILE A 13 5.71 -2.76 -1.07
CA ILE A 13 5.55 -1.34 -1.40
C ILE A 13 4.99 -0.59 -0.22
N ALA A 14 3.79 -0.99 0.22
CA ALA A 14 3.05 -0.25 1.22
C ALA A 14 2.05 -1.13 1.95
N ARG A 15 1.72 -0.72 3.17
CA ARG A 15 0.70 -1.34 4.00
C ARG A 15 -0.48 -0.40 4.10
N TYR A 16 -1.63 -0.87 3.62
CA TYR A 16 -2.85 -0.06 3.50
C TYR A 16 -3.95 -0.57 4.43
N LYS A 17 -4.61 0.36 5.13
CA LYS A 17 -5.77 0.07 5.99
C LYS A 17 -7.07 0.20 5.20
N GLY A 18 -7.29 -0.73 4.28
CA GLY A 18 -8.57 -0.88 3.59
C GLY A 18 -8.76 -2.28 3.03
N SER A 19 -10.01 -2.66 2.80
CA SER A 19 -10.40 -4.00 2.35
C SER A 19 -11.12 -3.99 0.98
N GLY A 20 -11.19 -2.82 0.31
CA GLY A 20 -11.91 -2.65 -0.96
C GLY A 20 -11.06 -2.83 -2.21
N GLU A 21 -11.62 -2.41 -3.35
CA GLU A 21 -10.86 -2.23 -4.58
C GLU A 21 -9.81 -1.13 -4.36
N LEU A 22 -8.52 -1.52 -4.40
CA LEU A 22 -7.35 -0.65 -4.28
C LEU A 22 -7.21 0.27 -5.51
N ASP A 23 -8.32 0.71 -6.12
CA ASP A 23 -8.31 1.68 -7.23
C ASP A 23 -7.79 3.05 -6.73
N LEU A 24 -8.13 3.39 -5.49
CA LEU A 24 -7.81 4.67 -4.85
C LEU A 24 -7.17 4.46 -3.47
N LEU A 25 -5.88 4.78 -3.37
CA LEU A 25 -5.08 4.65 -2.16
C LEU A 25 -4.97 6.00 -1.46
N LEU A 26 -5.79 6.23 -0.44
CA LEU A 26 -5.74 7.43 0.39
C LEU A 26 -4.46 7.43 1.24
N LEU A 27 -3.65 8.49 1.18
CA LEU A 27 -2.40 8.59 1.96
C LEU A 27 -2.68 8.59 3.47
N ASP A 28 -3.82 9.14 3.90
CA ASP A 28 -4.29 9.10 5.29
C ASP A 28 -4.47 7.67 5.84
N LYS A 29 -4.86 6.72 4.97
CA LYS A 29 -5.05 5.30 5.32
C LYS A 29 -3.80 4.44 5.07
N VAL A 30 -2.70 5.03 4.62
CA VAL A 30 -1.40 4.35 4.50
C VAL A 30 -0.77 4.23 5.89
N ILE A 31 -0.45 3.00 6.27
CA ILE A 31 0.18 2.70 7.56
C ILE A 31 1.70 2.75 7.42
N LYS A 32 2.22 2.23 6.31
CA LYS A 32 3.66 2.22 5.99
C LYS A 32 3.87 2.24 4.48
N PRO A 33 5.00 2.78 3.99
CA PRO A 33 6.03 3.53 4.72
C PRO A 33 5.56 4.91 5.20
N ILE A 34 6.17 5.41 6.29
CA ILE A 34 5.82 6.70 6.94
C ILE A 34 6.06 7.88 5.98
N PHE A 35 7.05 7.77 5.09
CA PHE A 35 7.33 8.74 4.04
C PHE A 35 6.10 9.04 3.15
N LEU A 36 5.29 8.03 2.80
CA LEU A 36 4.05 8.24 2.04
C LEU A 36 2.98 8.96 2.87
N LYS A 37 2.94 8.75 4.19
CA LYS A 37 2.03 9.46 5.09
C LYS A 37 2.44 10.95 5.20
N GLU A 38 3.74 11.21 5.32
CA GLU A 38 4.31 12.57 5.39
C GLU A 38 4.16 13.35 4.07
N LEU A 39 4.27 12.66 2.93
CA LEU A 39 3.95 13.22 1.60
C LEU A 39 2.50 13.71 1.50
N GLY A 40 1.56 13.05 2.16
CA GLY A 40 0.15 13.45 2.17
C GLY A 40 -0.14 14.65 3.06
N SER A 41 0.72 14.92 4.04
CA SER A 41 0.66 16.12 4.89
C SER A 41 1.42 17.29 4.27
N SER A 42 2.40 17.01 3.43
CA SER A 42 3.17 18.03 2.70
C SER A 42 2.34 18.54 1.53
N ALA A 43 1.72 19.71 1.69
CA ALA A 43 0.83 20.37 0.72
C ALA A 43 1.52 20.84 -0.59
N LYS A 44 2.52 20.10 -1.10
CA LYS A 44 3.15 20.37 -2.39
C LYS A 44 2.44 19.54 -3.46
N PRO A 45 1.94 20.17 -4.54
CA PRO A 45 1.28 19.47 -5.66
C PRO A 45 2.22 18.56 -6.47
N ASP A 46 3.53 18.64 -6.20
CA ASP A 46 4.58 17.84 -6.81
C ASP A 46 4.72 16.47 -6.11
N LEU A 47 3.61 15.72 -6.02
CA LEU A 47 3.70 14.34 -5.55
C LEU A 47 4.39 13.51 -6.64
N PRO A 48 5.46 12.77 -6.33
CA PRO A 48 6.05 11.85 -7.28
C PRO A 48 5.08 10.69 -7.56
N LEU A 49 5.22 10.10 -8.76
CA LEU A 49 4.52 8.87 -9.13
C LEU A 49 4.85 7.77 -8.11
N LEU A 50 3.85 6.93 -7.78
CA LEU A 50 4.09 5.78 -6.93
C LEU A 50 4.85 4.74 -7.75
N ILE A 51 6.17 4.72 -7.60
CA ILE A 51 7.08 3.78 -8.28
C ILE A 51 7.63 2.75 -7.30
N CYS A 52 7.85 1.53 -7.76
CA CYS A 52 8.56 0.53 -7.00
C CYS A 52 10.05 0.88 -6.95
N HIS A 53 10.61 1.11 -5.77
CA HIS A 53 12.04 1.40 -5.62
C HIS A 53 12.94 0.24 -6.09
N GLU A 54 12.45 -1.00 -6.02
CA GLU A 54 13.24 -2.19 -6.37
C GLU A 54 13.39 -2.39 -7.89
N CYS A 55 12.47 -1.87 -8.70
CA CYS A 55 12.41 -2.19 -10.13
C CYS A 55 11.86 -1.07 -11.03
N GLY A 56 11.58 0.10 -10.46
CA GLY A 56 11.08 1.26 -11.20
C GLY A 56 9.64 1.13 -11.72
N ASN A 57 8.94 0.03 -11.42
CA ASN A 57 7.60 -0.18 -11.97
C ASN A 57 6.60 0.87 -11.46
N LYS A 58 5.77 1.39 -12.37
CA LYS A 58 4.76 2.40 -12.05
C LYS A 58 3.53 1.73 -11.45
N LEU A 59 3.27 2.00 -10.17
CA LEU A 59 2.19 1.41 -9.39
C LEU A 59 0.95 2.30 -9.34
N GLY A 60 1.14 3.62 -9.42
CA GLY A 60 0.04 4.58 -9.35
C GLY A 60 0.43 6.02 -9.66
N LYS A 61 -0.57 6.84 -9.94
CA LYS A 61 -0.45 8.29 -10.16
C LYS A 61 -1.05 9.04 -8.97
N PRO A 62 -0.41 10.12 -8.47
CA PRO A 62 -1.01 10.94 -7.43
C PRO A 62 -2.26 11.62 -7.96
N THR A 63 -3.25 11.73 -7.10
CA THR A 63 -4.53 12.36 -7.38
C THR A 63 -5.06 13.00 -6.09
N ILE A 64 -5.88 14.02 -6.23
CA ILE A 64 -6.53 14.66 -5.09
C ILE A 64 -7.99 14.23 -5.15
N ASN A 65 -8.48 13.62 -4.07
CA ASN A 65 -9.89 13.27 -3.96
C ASN A 65 -10.74 14.55 -3.85
N GLY A 66 -12.03 14.51 -4.20
CA GLY A 66 -12.93 15.68 -4.17
C GLY A 66 -13.07 16.38 -2.81
N LYS A 67 -12.57 15.76 -1.73
CA LYS A 67 -12.45 16.33 -0.37
C LYS A 67 -11.12 17.06 -0.11
N GLY A 68 -10.28 17.27 -1.12
CA GLY A 68 -8.94 17.86 -0.94
C GLY A 68 -7.92 16.93 -0.28
N GLN A 69 -8.20 15.63 -0.20
CA GLN A 69 -7.28 14.65 0.37
C GLN A 69 -6.39 14.05 -0.70
N PHE A 70 -5.08 14.01 -0.44
CA PHE A 70 -4.14 13.32 -1.32
C PHE A 70 -4.42 11.82 -1.35
N ALA A 71 -4.42 11.27 -2.55
CA ALA A 71 -4.58 9.87 -2.82
C ALA A 71 -3.70 9.44 -4.00
N TYR A 72 -3.49 8.15 -4.17
CA TYR A 72 -2.87 7.58 -5.36
C TYR A 72 -3.91 6.76 -6.12
N LYS A 73 -4.11 7.08 -7.38
CA LYS A 73 -4.86 6.22 -8.30
C LYS A 73 -3.94 5.08 -8.73
N MET A 74 -4.23 3.88 -8.24
CA MET A 74 -3.39 2.72 -8.51
C MET A 74 -3.69 2.15 -9.90
N ILE A 75 -2.67 1.64 -10.57
CA ILE A 75 -2.79 1.01 -11.89
C ILE A 75 -3.14 -0.45 -11.69
N LYS A 76 -4.35 -0.86 -12.10
CA LYS A 76 -4.79 -2.25 -12.06
C LYS A 76 -3.78 -3.13 -12.82
N GLY A 77 -3.24 -4.15 -12.14
CA GLY A 77 -2.23 -5.08 -12.70
C GLY A 77 -0.78 -4.78 -12.31
N SER A 78 -0.43 -3.55 -11.91
CA SER A 78 0.95 -3.21 -11.49
C SER A 78 1.27 -3.58 -10.04
N PHE A 79 0.25 -3.90 -9.24
CA PHE A 79 0.40 -4.26 -7.84
C PHE A 79 -0.41 -5.50 -7.50
N ARG A 80 0.07 -6.26 -6.52
CA ARG A 80 -0.60 -7.42 -5.94
C ARG A 80 -1.01 -7.10 -4.52
N LYS A 81 -2.28 -7.37 -4.21
CA LYS A 81 -2.80 -7.34 -2.84
C LYS A 81 -2.49 -8.67 -2.16
N LYS A 82 -1.72 -8.64 -1.09
CA LYS A 82 -1.59 -9.75 -0.15
C LYS A 82 -2.53 -9.48 1.01
N GLY A 83 -3.69 -10.13 0.94
CA GLY A 83 -4.76 -9.98 1.93
C GLY A 83 -4.35 -10.61 3.26
N ILE A 84 -4.48 -9.83 4.33
CA ILE A 84 -4.47 -10.21 5.75
C ILE A 84 -3.37 -11.21 6.12
N ILE A 85 -2.27 -10.67 6.64
CA ILE A 85 -1.41 -11.38 7.59
C ILE A 85 -2.32 -11.68 8.78
N LYS A 86 -3.08 -12.78 8.74
CA LYS A 86 -3.50 -13.44 9.97
C LYS A 86 -2.16 -13.82 10.58
N ALA A 87 -1.72 -13.06 11.60
CA ALA A 87 -0.67 -13.54 12.47
C ALA A 87 -1.12 -14.95 12.86
N MET A 88 -0.43 -15.95 12.31
CA MET A 88 -0.58 -17.31 12.75
C MET A 88 -0.15 -17.24 14.21
N THR A 89 -1.10 -17.25 15.13
CA THR A 89 -0.83 -17.76 16.46
C THR A 89 -0.14 -19.09 16.25
N PRO A 90 1.09 -19.32 16.77
CA PRO A 90 1.62 -20.67 16.78
C PRO A 90 0.60 -21.49 17.57
N SER A 91 -0.10 -22.41 16.90
CA SER A 91 -0.97 -23.36 17.56
C SER A 91 -0.13 -24.09 18.60
N PRO A 92 -0.48 -24.07 19.90
CA PRO A 92 0.22 -24.88 20.89
C PRO A 92 -0.31 -26.31 20.74
N HIS A 93 0.25 -27.09 19.83
CA HIS A 93 -0.03 -28.52 19.85
C HIS A 93 1.18 -29.35 19.41
N THR A 94 1.98 -29.72 20.40
CA THR A 94 2.59 -31.05 20.41
C THR A 94 2.39 -31.62 21.80
N SER A 95 1.37 -32.47 21.91
CA SER A 95 1.13 -33.38 23.02
C SER A 95 2.32 -34.35 23.14
N TRP A 96 2.97 -34.37 24.30
CA TRP A 96 3.83 -35.47 24.74
C TRP A 96 3.30 -35.96 26.07
N ARG A 97 2.41 -36.95 26.04
CA ARG A 97 2.27 -37.94 27.10
C ARG A 97 1.49 -39.14 26.63
#